data_AF-A0A939D1L3-F1
#
_entry.id   AF-A0A939D1L3-F1
#
_cell.length_a   1.000
_cell.length_b   1.000
_cell.length_c   1.000
_cell.angle_alpha   90.00
_cell.angle_beta   90.00
_cell.angle_gamma   90.00
#
_symmetry.space_group_name_H-M   'P 1'
#
loop_
_entity.id
_entity.type
_entity.pdbx_description
1 polymer ?
#
loop_
_entity_poly.entity_id
_entity_poly.type
_entity_poly.pdbx_seq_one_letter_code
_entity_poly.pdbx_strand_id
1 'polypeptide(L)'
;MLRHQGLISATSGVAGSNGLDGNIDINTKFLVAVPSENSDIIANGFGRTPGSNIQVSASKIFGTQFRKQQSSESDIVATGKVTLNTLDVDPNSSLVQLPTTPVDTQVAQGCYSPDYAQNRFVIAGRGGLPPNPQDILTPDAPQIDWVSVKPTNNNRSIPPVTTNPTTSIPKRIVEATGATLNAKGQIVLSANSSAAPYTFRHNPIQCHGR
;
A
#
# COMPACT_ATOMS: atom_id res chain seq x y z
N MET A 1 -8.32 17.15 -27.92
CA MET A 1 -9.29 16.27 -27.24
C MET A 1 -10.33 15.88 -28.27
N LEU A 2 -10.65 14.60 -28.40
CA LEU A 2 -11.72 14.12 -29.27
C LEU A 2 -12.94 13.71 -28.44
N ARG A 3 -14.12 14.13 -28.91
CA ARG A 3 -15.43 13.88 -28.30
C ARG A 3 -16.51 13.79 -29.35
N HIS A 4 -17.65 13.23 -28.95
CA HIS A 4 -18.90 13.24 -29.71
C HIS A 4 -18.74 12.69 -31.15
N GLN A 5 -18.15 11.50 -31.27
CA GLN A 5 -17.87 10.87 -32.58
C GLN A 5 -16.94 11.71 -33.47
N GLY A 6 -16.00 12.44 -32.87
CA GLY A 6 -15.04 13.25 -33.61
C GLY A 6 -14.12 12.38 -34.47
N LEU A 7 -13.91 12.77 -35.73
CA LEU A 7 -13.10 12.03 -36.70
C LEU A 7 -11.93 12.87 -37.21
N ILE A 8 -10.71 12.34 -37.07
CA ILE A 8 -9.53 12.82 -37.80
C ILE A 8 -9.21 11.75 -38.83
N SER A 9 -9.31 12.06 -40.12
CA SER A 9 -9.12 11.05 -41.15
C SER A 9 -8.24 11.50 -42.31
N ALA A 10 -7.40 10.59 -42.79
CA ALA A 10 -6.67 10.68 -44.04
C ALA A 10 -6.93 9.39 -44.83
N THR A 11 -8.14 9.27 -45.36
CA THR A 11 -8.56 8.07 -46.11
C THR A 11 -8.38 8.27 -47.61
N SER A 12 -7.58 7.43 -48.25
CA SER A 12 -7.48 7.35 -49.71
C SER A 12 -8.67 6.57 -50.27
N GLY A 13 -9.13 7.00 -51.45
CA GLY A 13 -10.35 6.50 -52.09
C GLY A 13 -10.22 5.10 -52.69
N VAL A 14 -11.05 4.83 -53.70
CA VAL A 14 -11.27 3.50 -54.29
C VAL A 14 -9.97 2.77 -54.67
N ALA A 15 -9.95 1.46 -54.38
CA ALA A 15 -8.88 0.55 -54.74
C ALA A 15 -8.48 0.67 -56.23
N GLY A 16 -7.17 0.80 -56.47
CA GLY A 16 -6.62 0.85 -57.83
C GLY A 16 -6.61 2.23 -58.48
N SER A 17 -7.11 3.27 -57.80
CA SER A 17 -6.92 4.66 -58.20
C SER A 17 -5.46 5.09 -58.05
N ASN A 18 -5.04 6.10 -58.81
CA ASN A 18 -3.70 6.69 -58.71
C ASN A 18 -3.56 7.66 -57.52
N GLY A 19 -4.50 7.62 -56.57
CA GLY A 19 -4.46 8.46 -55.37
C GLY A 19 -3.31 8.06 -54.46
N LEU A 20 -2.67 9.06 -53.85
CA LEU A 20 -1.68 8.85 -52.80
C LEU A 20 -2.41 8.58 -51.48
N ASP A 21 -1.94 7.58 -50.76
CA ASP A 21 -2.41 7.25 -49.43
C ASP A 21 -1.99 8.34 -48.43
N GLY A 22 -2.96 8.89 -47.68
CA GLY A 22 -2.74 10.02 -46.78
C GLY A 22 -2.10 9.61 -45.45
N ASN A 23 -1.22 10.43 -44.89
CA ASN A 23 -0.64 10.20 -43.57
C ASN A 23 -1.21 11.20 -42.55
N ILE A 24 -1.26 10.80 -41.28
CA ILE A 24 -1.66 11.67 -40.16
C ILE A 24 -0.46 11.86 -39.25
N ASP A 25 -0.10 13.11 -38.98
CA ASP A 25 0.89 13.50 -37.97
C ASP A 25 0.18 14.35 -36.89
N ILE A 26 0.24 13.90 -35.64
CA ILE A 26 -0.34 14.58 -34.49
C ILE A 26 0.78 14.90 -33.50
N ASN A 27 1.03 16.19 -33.31
CA ASN A 27 1.92 16.69 -32.27
C ASN A 27 1.09 17.43 -31.20
N THR A 28 0.99 16.85 -30.01
CA THR A 28 0.21 17.42 -28.89
C THR A 28 0.89 17.13 -27.57
N LYS A 29 0.58 17.87 -26.51
CA LYS A 29 1.03 17.50 -25.15
C LYS A 29 0.32 16.24 -24.66
N PHE A 30 -1.00 16.19 -24.84
CA PHE A 30 -1.83 15.04 -24.47
C PHE A 30 -2.82 14.75 -25.59
N LEU A 31 -2.93 13.48 -25.95
CA LEU A 31 -4.02 12.99 -26.79
C LEU A 31 -5.07 12.37 -25.88
N VAL A 32 -6.28 12.93 -25.90
CA VAL A 32 -7.38 12.47 -25.05
C VAL A 32 -8.59 12.24 -25.94
N ALA A 33 -9.17 11.04 -25.85
CA ALA A 33 -10.45 10.69 -26.41
C ALA A 33 -11.33 10.04 -25.32
N VAL A 34 -12.65 10.22 -25.40
CA VAL A 34 -13.58 9.52 -24.49
C VAL A 34 -13.84 8.12 -25.06
N PRO A 35 -13.51 7.02 -24.34
CA PRO A 35 -13.61 5.67 -24.91
C PRO A 35 -14.97 5.36 -25.51
N SER A 36 -16.05 5.70 -24.82
CA SER A 36 -17.43 5.40 -25.23
C SER A 36 -18.04 6.34 -26.27
N GLU A 37 -17.29 7.35 -26.74
CA GLU A 37 -17.81 8.33 -27.71
C GLU A 37 -17.34 8.07 -29.15
N ASN A 38 -16.74 6.90 -29.44
CA ASN A 38 -16.34 6.46 -30.78
C ASN A 38 -15.65 7.56 -31.60
N SER A 39 -14.64 8.20 -31.01
CA SER A 39 -13.90 9.27 -31.65
C SER A 39 -12.59 8.75 -32.20
N ASP A 40 -12.46 8.81 -33.53
CA ASP A 40 -11.53 7.97 -34.26
C ASP A 40 -10.47 8.79 -35.01
N ILE A 41 -9.28 8.21 -35.13
CA ILE A 41 -8.16 8.72 -35.92
C ILE A 41 -7.85 7.64 -36.96
N ILE A 42 -8.21 7.90 -38.21
CA ILE A 42 -8.28 6.88 -39.26
C ILE A 42 -7.43 7.27 -40.46
N ALA A 43 -6.38 6.50 -40.76
CA ALA A 43 -5.63 6.61 -42.00
C ALA A 43 -5.73 5.30 -42.78
N ASN A 44 -6.78 5.18 -43.60
CA ASN A 44 -6.97 4.00 -44.44
C ASN A 44 -6.60 4.32 -45.88
N GLY A 45 -6.01 3.37 -46.59
CA GLY A 45 -5.70 3.58 -47.99
C GLY A 45 -5.72 2.30 -48.80
N PHE A 46 -6.10 2.51 -50.06
CA PHE A 46 -6.24 1.48 -51.09
C PHE A 46 -5.49 1.91 -52.37
N GLY A 47 -4.67 2.97 -52.29
CA GLY A 47 -3.86 3.47 -53.38
C GLY A 47 -2.72 2.52 -53.75
N ARG A 48 -2.06 2.80 -54.87
CA ARG A 48 -0.92 1.98 -55.34
C ARG A 48 0.40 2.34 -54.67
N THR A 49 0.42 3.35 -53.81
CA THR A 49 1.62 3.90 -53.18
C THR A 49 1.57 3.66 -51.67
N PRO A 50 2.69 3.31 -51.02
CA PRO A 50 2.74 3.22 -49.56
C PRO A 50 2.31 4.54 -48.91
N GLY A 51 1.48 4.45 -47.88
CA GLY A 51 1.00 5.61 -47.12
C GLY A 51 0.11 5.13 -45.98
N SER A 52 -0.90 5.91 -45.62
CA SER A 52 -1.86 5.52 -44.58
C SER A 52 -1.18 5.31 -43.22
N ASN A 53 -0.09 6.05 -42.98
CA ASN A 53 0.66 5.98 -41.74
C ASN A 53 0.10 6.99 -40.73
N ILE A 54 0.16 6.63 -39.45
CA ILE A 54 -0.18 7.53 -38.34
C ILE A 54 1.04 7.68 -37.45
N GLN A 55 1.46 8.92 -37.21
CA GLN A 55 2.44 9.26 -36.20
C GLN A 55 1.77 10.15 -35.14
N VAL A 56 1.88 9.75 -33.89
CA VAL A 56 1.42 10.54 -32.74
C VAL A 56 2.61 10.80 -31.83
N SER A 57 2.93 12.07 -31.62
CA SER A 57 3.88 12.52 -30.62
C SER A 57 3.10 13.20 -29.49
N ALA A 58 3.07 12.57 -28.32
CA ALA A 58 2.39 13.08 -27.15
C ALA A 58 3.09 12.69 -25.86
N SER A 59 2.96 13.47 -24.79
CA SER A 59 3.45 13.02 -23.48
C SER A 59 2.69 11.77 -23.01
N LYS A 60 1.37 11.73 -23.23
CA LYS A 60 0.53 10.56 -22.92
C LYS A 60 -0.73 10.52 -23.81
N ILE A 61 -1.25 9.32 -24.02
CA ILE A 61 -2.49 9.05 -24.75
C ILE A 61 -3.50 8.45 -23.76
N PHE A 62 -4.73 8.94 -23.79
CA PHE A 62 -5.81 8.50 -22.90
C PHE A 62 -7.08 8.18 -23.68
N GLY A 63 -7.70 7.04 -23.34
CA GLY A 63 -9.03 6.66 -23.79
C GLY A 63 -9.20 6.34 -25.28
N THR A 64 -8.09 6.27 -26.02
CA THR A 64 -8.01 5.69 -27.35
C THR A 64 -6.72 4.88 -27.46
N GLN A 65 -6.68 3.92 -28.37
CA GLN A 65 -5.53 3.08 -28.62
C GLN A 65 -5.50 2.62 -30.07
N PHE A 66 -4.34 2.15 -30.51
CA PHE A 66 -4.23 1.53 -31.80
C PHE A 66 -4.98 0.19 -31.85
N ARG A 67 -5.86 0.03 -32.84
CA ARG A 67 -6.52 -1.22 -33.18
C ARG A 67 -6.40 -1.48 -34.68
N LYS A 68 -6.33 -2.76 -35.06
CA LYS A 68 -6.29 -3.16 -36.48
C LYS A 68 -7.59 -2.88 -37.22
N GLN A 69 -8.70 -2.79 -36.49
CA GLN A 69 -10.04 -2.56 -37.01
C GLN A 69 -10.78 -1.64 -36.04
N GLN A 70 -11.72 -0.87 -36.58
CA GLN A 70 -12.58 0.02 -35.81
C GLN A 70 -13.51 -0.79 -34.90
N SER A 71 -13.79 -0.23 -33.74
CA SER A 71 -14.68 -0.77 -32.72
C SER A 71 -15.83 0.20 -32.45
N SER A 72 -16.55 0.02 -31.35
CA SER A 72 -17.51 1.02 -30.86
C SER A 72 -16.86 2.02 -29.88
N GLU A 73 -15.57 1.84 -29.62
CA GLU A 73 -14.77 2.74 -28.79
C GLU A 73 -13.91 3.66 -29.65
N SER A 74 -13.38 4.73 -29.05
CA SER A 74 -12.45 5.65 -29.70
C SER A 74 -11.15 4.96 -30.16
N ASP A 75 -10.86 4.99 -31.45
CA ASP A 75 -9.81 4.20 -32.08
C ASP A 75 -8.73 5.00 -32.82
N ILE A 76 -7.52 4.45 -32.87
CA ILE A 76 -6.51 4.80 -33.87
C ILE A 76 -6.40 3.61 -34.84
N VAL A 77 -6.76 3.81 -36.11
CA VAL A 77 -6.76 2.75 -37.13
C VAL A 77 -5.98 3.21 -38.35
N ALA A 78 -5.09 2.34 -38.84
CA ALA A 78 -4.30 2.61 -40.02
C ALA A 78 -4.09 1.36 -40.86
N THR A 79 -4.07 1.48 -42.19
CA THR A 79 -3.58 0.41 -43.08
C THR A 79 -2.05 0.42 -43.19
N GLY A 80 -1.42 1.58 -42.96
CA GLY A 80 0.03 1.74 -42.90
C GLY A 80 0.60 1.56 -41.49
N LYS A 81 1.79 2.12 -41.26
CA LYS A 81 2.49 2.05 -39.98
C LYS A 81 1.90 3.02 -38.96
N VAL A 82 1.71 2.56 -37.72
CA VAL A 82 1.37 3.40 -36.57
C VAL A 82 2.57 3.56 -35.66
N THR A 83 2.96 4.80 -35.36
CA THR A 83 4.06 5.13 -34.45
C THR A 83 3.55 6.04 -33.33
N LEU A 84 3.58 5.54 -32.10
CA LEU A 84 3.16 6.29 -30.91
C LEU A 84 4.39 6.64 -30.08
N ASN A 85 4.84 7.89 -30.21
CA ASN A 85 5.94 8.44 -29.43
C ASN A 85 5.38 9.01 -28.13
N THR A 86 5.30 8.19 -27.08
CA THR A 86 4.83 8.60 -25.76
C THR A 86 5.93 8.60 -24.71
N LEU A 87 5.86 9.53 -23.75
CA LEU A 87 6.71 9.47 -22.56
C LEU A 87 6.16 8.34 -21.67
N ASP A 88 6.72 7.15 -21.85
CA ASP A 88 6.29 5.97 -21.12
C ASP A 88 6.62 6.15 -19.62
N VAL A 89 5.58 6.10 -18.79
CA VAL A 89 5.71 6.06 -17.34
C VAL A 89 4.98 4.80 -16.93
N ASP A 90 5.71 3.70 -16.79
CA ASP A 90 5.18 2.42 -16.32
C ASP A 90 4.90 2.50 -14.80
N PRO A 91 3.62 2.58 -14.38
CA PRO A 91 3.27 2.63 -12.97
C PRO A 91 3.45 1.26 -12.27
N ASN A 92 3.66 0.17 -13.00
CA ASN A 92 3.88 -1.17 -12.44
C ASN A 92 5.34 -1.42 -12.03
N SER A 93 6.26 -0.54 -12.40
CA SER A 93 7.66 -0.60 -11.95
C SER A 93 7.82 -0.49 -10.42
N SER A 94 6.75 -0.13 -9.69
CA SER A 94 6.69 -0.07 -8.22
C SER A 94 5.96 -1.26 -7.57
N LEU A 95 5.68 -2.34 -8.30
CA LEU A 95 5.18 -3.60 -7.72
C LEU A 95 6.35 -4.56 -7.53
N VAL A 96 7.24 -4.27 -6.58
CA VAL A 96 8.09 -5.31 -6.00
C VAL A 96 7.15 -6.32 -5.34
N GLN A 97 7.10 -7.55 -5.88
CA GLN A 97 6.49 -8.67 -5.16
C GLN A 97 7.25 -8.85 -3.85
N LEU A 98 6.57 -8.62 -2.72
CA LEU A 98 7.09 -9.08 -1.45
C LEU A 98 7.18 -10.61 -1.52
N PRO A 99 8.33 -11.22 -1.17
CA PRO A 99 8.48 -12.67 -1.12
C PRO A 99 7.36 -13.30 -0.30
N THR A 100 6.63 -14.26 -0.87
CA THR A 100 5.52 -14.97 -0.22
C THR A 100 5.97 -16.03 0.77
N THR A 101 7.27 -16.24 0.91
CA THR A 101 7.84 -17.07 1.96
C THR A 101 7.95 -16.23 3.21
N PRO A 102 7.24 -16.56 4.31
CA PRO A 102 7.58 -16.04 5.62
C PRO A 102 9.06 -16.33 5.85
N VAL A 103 9.89 -15.29 5.91
CA VAL A 103 11.22 -15.45 6.52
C VAL A 103 10.92 -15.70 7.98
N ASP A 104 11.22 -16.91 8.44
CA ASP A 104 11.16 -17.26 9.85
C ASP A 104 12.13 -16.33 10.56
N THR A 105 11.63 -15.21 11.10
CA THR A 105 12.44 -14.30 11.89
C THR A 105 12.82 -15.10 13.12
N GLN A 106 14.04 -15.62 13.14
CA GLN A 106 14.62 -16.12 14.38
C GLN A 106 14.47 -14.99 15.39
N VAL A 107 13.63 -15.26 16.39
CA VAL A 107 13.33 -14.34 17.48
C VAL A 107 14.68 -13.84 17.98
N ALA A 108 14.91 -12.53 17.91
CA ALA A 108 16.12 -11.94 18.43
C ALA A 108 16.33 -12.48 19.84
N GLN A 109 17.43 -13.21 20.06
CA GLN A 109 17.87 -13.52 21.41
C GLN A 109 17.95 -12.18 22.14
N GLY A 110 17.08 -12.01 23.15
CA GLY A 110 17.20 -10.92 24.09
C GLY A 110 18.62 -10.90 24.62
N CYS A 111 19.13 -9.70 24.93
CA CYS A 111 20.51 -9.48 25.34
C CYS A 111 20.97 -10.53 26.36
N TYR A 112 21.83 -11.45 25.91
CA TYR A 112 22.66 -12.26 26.78
C TYR A 112 23.72 -11.34 27.40
N SER A 113 23.66 -11.11 28.71
CA SER A 113 24.66 -10.34 29.44
C SER A 113 25.75 -11.29 29.94
N PRO A 114 26.99 -11.23 29.43
CA PRO A 114 28.10 -12.03 29.95
C PRO A 114 28.54 -11.53 31.35
N ASP A 115 28.43 -12.42 32.34
CA ASP A 115 29.19 -12.67 33.57
C ASP A 115 29.90 -11.58 34.41
N TYR A 116 29.70 -10.27 34.20
CA TYR A 116 30.32 -9.24 35.06
C TYR A 116 29.37 -8.55 36.05
N ALA A 117 28.10 -8.95 36.11
CA ALA A 117 27.16 -8.49 37.14
C ALA A 117 26.75 -9.63 38.07
N GLN A 118 27.68 -10.02 38.95
CA GLN A 118 27.40 -10.96 40.04
C GLN A 118 26.46 -10.33 41.08
N ASN A 119 25.14 -10.46 40.89
CA ASN A 119 24.19 -10.20 41.97
C ASN A 119 24.14 -11.43 42.89
N ARG A 120 24.76 -11.31 44.06
CA ARG A 120 24.75 -12.33 45.10
C ARG A 120 23.59 -12.10 46.06
N PHE A 121 22.62 -13.02 46.07
CA PHE A 121 21.63 -13.14 47.13
C PHE A 121 22.18 -14.07 48.22
N VAL A 122 22.39 -13.55 49.44
CA VAL A 122 22.88 -14.35 50.57
C VAL A 122 21.70 -14.68 51.48
N ILE A 123 21.34 -15.96 51.55
CA ILE A 123 20.43 -16.47 52.57
C ILE A 123 21.28 -16.77 53.80
N ALA A 124 21.36 -15.84 54.74
CA ALA A 124 21.98 -16.10 56.03
C ALA A 124 20.95 -16.77 56.95
N GLY A 125 20.89 -18.10 56.92
CA GLY A 125 20.02 -18.91 57.76
C GLY A 125 20.40 -20.38 57.71
N ARG A 126 20.08 -21.17 58.75
CA ARG A 126 20.44 -22.60 58.86
C ARG A 126 19.61 -23.54 57.97
N GLY A 127 19.04 -23.03 56.88
CA GLY A 127 18.24 -23.80 55.93
C GLY A 127 19.07 -24.06 54.67
N GLY A 128 19.34 -25.33 54.38
CA GLY A 128 20.18 -25.78 53.27
C GLY A 128 19.70 -25.32 51.88
N LEU A 129 20.43 -25.76 50.86
CA LEU A 129 20.18 -25.44 49.45
C LEU A 129 18.70 -25.70 49.07
N PRO A 130 18.08 -24.79 48.30
CA PRO A 130 16.70 -24.97 47.86
C PRO A 130 16.57 -26.25 47.02
N PRO A 131 15.46 -27.00 47.17
CA PRO A 131 15.24 -28.23 46.41
C PRO A 131 15.22 -27.94 44.92
N ASN A 132 15.71 -28.90 44.14
CA ASN A 132 15.76 -28.79 42.70
C ASN A 132 14.33 -28.64 42.15
N PRO A 133 14.04 -27.68 41.25
CA PRO A 133 12.71 -27.49 40.68
C PRO A 133 12.18 -28.69 39.85
N GLN A 134 13.02 -29.70 39.58
CA GLN A 134 12.61 -30.97 38.97
C GLN A 134 12.14 -32.02 40.00
N ASP A 135 12.38 -31.81 41.30
CA ASP A 135 11.96 -32.74 42.34
C ASP A 135 10.47 -32.56 42.66
N ILE A 136 9.79 -33.69 42.85
CA ILE A 136 8.37 -33.71 43.19
C ILE A 136 8.21 -33.15 44.62
N LEU A 137 7.43 -32.08 44.76
CA LEU A 137 7.16 -31.43 46.04
C LEU A 137 6.30 -32.34 46.92
N THR A 138 6.90 -32.98 47.92
CA THR A 138 6.15 -33.66 48.99
C THR A 138 5.70 -32.62 50.03
N PRO A 139 4.41 -32.54 50.38
CA PRO A 139 3.90 -31.50 51.27
C PRO A 139 4.07 -31.94 52.73
N ASP A 140 5.25 -31.73 53.30
CA ASP A 140 5.41 -31.70 54.76
C ASP A 140 6.36 -30.56 55.13
N ALA A 141 5.78 -29.37 55.32
CA ALA A 141 6.50 -28.24 55.89
C ALA A 141 6.04 -28.05 57.35
N PRO A 142 6.93 -28.14 58.35
CA PRO A 142 6.56 -27.82 59.73
C PRO A 142 6.43 -26.30 59.88
N GLN A 143 5.36 -25.87 60.55
CA GLN A 143 5.05 -24.47 60.78
C GLN A 143 6.05 -23.85 61.77
N ILE A 144 6.74 -22.78 61.36
CA ILE A 144 7.70 -22.06 62.21
C ILE A 144 7.13 -20.69 62.59
N ASP A 145 7.20 -20.37 63.87
CA ASP A 145 6.65 -19.15 64.48
C ASP A 145 7.61 -17.96 64.34
N TRP A 146 7.06 -16.74 64.19
CA TRP A 146 7.83 -15.55 63.81
C TRP A 146 8.35 -14.80 65.03
N VAL A 147 9.66 -14.49 65.06
CA VAL A 147 10.27 -13.64 66.10
C VAL A 147 10.49 -12.21 65.58
N SER A 148 10.06 -11.22 66.38
CA SER A 148 10.21 -9.78 66.10
C SER A 148 11.56 -9.24 66.60
N VAL A 149 12.23 -8.44 65.78
CA VAL A 149 13.52 -7.81 66.08
C VAL A 149 13.31 -6.39 66.62
N LYS A 150 13.89 -6.09 67.79
CA LYS A 150 13.85 -4.74 68.40
C LYS A 150 14.69 -3.73 67.59
N PRO A 151 14.22 -2.49 67.40
CA PRO A 151 14.95 -1.49 66.60
C PRO A 151 16.06 -0.84 67.42
N THR A 152 17.25 -0.72 66.84
CA THR A 152 18.32 0.15 67.34
C THR A 152 18.31 1.47 66.56
N ASN A 153 18.20 2.56 67.31
CA ASN A 153 18.03 3.93 66.82
C ASN A 153 19.34 4.47 66.23
N ASN A 154 19.41 4.61 64.91
CA ASN A 154 20.41 5.48 64.28
C ASN A 154 19.71 6.56 63.46
N ASN A 155 19.63 7.75 64.06
CA ASN A 155 19.18 8.98 63.43
C ASN A 155 20.19 9.43 62.36
N ARG A 156 19.89 9.15 61.09
CA ARG A 156 20.48 9.89 59.97
C ARG A 156 19.35 10.39 59.07
N SER A 157 19.00 11.65 59.26
CA SER A 157 17.98 12.35 58.48
C SER A 157 18.48 12.54 57.05
N ILE A 158 17.93 11.78 56.11
CA ILE A 158 18.02 12.05 54.68
C ILE A 158 16.66 12.66 54.30
N PRO A 159 16.59 13.89 53.77
CA PRO A 159 15.32 14.45 53.34
C PRO A 159 14.75 13.58 52.19
N PRO A 160 13.44 13.26 52.22
CA PRO A 160 12.83 12.44 51.19
C PRO A 160 12.80 13.22 49.88
N VAL A 161 13.48 12.70 48.85
CA VAL A 161 13.27 13.15 47.47
C VAL A 161 11.94 12.56 47.02
N THR A 162 10.91 13.40 46.94
CA THR A 162 9.63 13.04 46.32
C THR A 162 9.78 13.14 44.81
N THR A 163 10.17 12.06 44.15
CA THR A 163 9.89 11.92 42.72
C THR A 163 8.43 11.51 42.61
N ASN A 164 7.57 12.41 42.14
CA ASN A 164 6.25 12.03 41.64
C ASN A 164 6.46 11.52 40.21
N PRO A 165 6.48 10.19 39.94
CA PRO A 165 6.47 9.73 38.58
C PRO A 165 5.10 10.08 37.97
N THR A 166 5.06 11.02 37.03
CA THR A 166 3.89 11.18 36.17
C THR A 166 3.89 9.99 35.21
N THR A 167 3.34 8.87 35.66
CA THR A 167 3.12 7.68 34.83
C THR A 167 2.01 7.99 33.83
N SER A 168 2.36 8.70 32.76
CA SER A 168 1.51 8.79 31.56
C SER A 168 1.49 7.39 30.93
N ILE A 169 0.50 6.58 31.31
CA ILE A 169 0.19 5.33 30.62
C ILE A 169 -0.07 5.71 29.15
N PRO A 170 0.74 5.26 28.18
CA PRO A 170 0.54 5.60 26.79
C PRO A 170 -0.83 5.07 26.35
N LYS A 171 -1.67 5.97 25.86
CA LYS A 171 -3.02 5.62 25.41
C LYS A 171 -2.89 4.63 24.24
N ARG A 172 -3.58 3.49 24.35
CA ARG A 172 -3.58 2.44 23.33
C ARG A 172 -3.99 3.04 21.97
N ILE A 173 -3.16 2.82 20.95
CA ILE A 173 -3.49 3.15 19.57
C ILE A 173 -4.61 2.19 19.13
N VAL A 174 -5.68 2.75 18.57
CA VAL A 174 -6.86 2.01 18.10
C VAL A 174 -7.14 2.37 16.65
N GLU A 175 -7.47 1.38 15.84
CA GLU A 175 -7.83 1.55 14.44
C GLU A 175 -9.12 2.37 14.29
N ALA A 176 -9.23 3.14 13.21
CA ALA A 176 -10.46 3.87 12.90
C ALA A 176 -11.56 2.91 12.47
N THR A 177 -12.74 3.01 13.07
CA THR A 177 -13.90 2.16 12.74
C THR A 177 -14.97 2.90 11.92
N GLY A 178 -14.79 4.20 11.67
CA GLY A 178 -15.70 4.97 10.83
C GLY A 178 -15.07 6.24 10.25
N ALA A 179 -15.69 6.75 9.19
CA ALA A 179 -15.35 8.00 8.53
C ALA A 179 -16.57 8.93 8.54
N THR A 180 -16.38 10.20 8.91
CA THR A 180 -17.43 11.22 8.89
C THR A 180 -16.93 12.49 8.19
N LEU A 181 -17.85 13.29 7.63
CA LEU A 181 -17.52 14.59 7.06
C LEU A 181 -17.70 15.68 8.13
N ASN A 182 -16.69 16.54 8.29
CA ASN A 182 -16.82 17.71 9.15
C ASN A 182 -17.58 18.85 8.44
N ALA A 183 -17.90 19.93 9.17
CA ALA A 183 -18.60 21.10 8.63
C ALA A 183 -17.85 21.82 7.48
N LYS A 184 -16.57 21.50 7.27
CA LYS A 184 -15.73 22.00 6.16
C LYS A 184 -15.67 21.05 4.97
N GLY A 185 -16.43 19.94 4.99
CA GLY A 185 -16.44 18.94 3.92
C GLY A 185 -15.21 18.02 3.89
N GLN A 186 -14.45 17.92 4.98
CA GLN A 186 -13.27 17.05 5.05
C GLN A 186 -13.60 15.72 5.74
N ILE A 187 -12.97 14.65 5.28
CA ILE A 187 -13.10 13.32 5.86
C ILE A 187 -12.30 13.24 7.17
N VAL A 188 -12.95 12.83 8.24
CA VAL A 188 -12.37 12.58 9.56
C VAL A 188 -12.56 11.11 9.91
N LEU A 189 -11.46 10.42 10.18
CA LEU A 189 -11.43 9.03 10.63
C LEU A 189 -11.55 8.99 12.16
N SER A 190 -12.41 8.14 12.69
CA SER A 190 -12.66 8.05 14.15
C SER A 190 -12.89 6.61 14.60
N ALA A 191 -12.38 6.28 15.78
CA ALA A 191 -12.71 5.03 16.48
C ALA A 191 -14.00 5.22 17.28
N ASN A 192 -14.87 4.21 17.30
CA ASN A 192 -16.16 4.18 18.01
C ASN A 192 -17.17 5.27 17.58
N SER A 193 -17.29 5.52 16.26
CA SER A 193 -18.35 6.38 15.74
C SER A 193 -19.73 5.70 15.86
N SER A 194 -20.66 6.31 16.61
CA SER A 194 -22.09 5.97 16.59
C SER A 194 -22.83 6.57 15.38
N ALA A 195 -22.14 7.35 14.55
CA ALA A 195 -22.70 7.93 13.33
C ALA A 195 -22.69 6.91 12.20
N ALA A 196 -23.80 6.85 11.47
CA ALA A 196 -24.02 5.91 10.37
C ALA A 196 -22.82 5.91 9.40
N PRO A 197 -22.24 4.73 9.08
CA PRO A 197 -21.08 4.65 8.21
C PRO A 197 -21.45 5.18 6.83
N TYR A 198 -20.63 6.08 6.29
CA TYR A 198 -20.66 6.38 4.87
C TYR A 198 -20.30 5.10 4.11
N THR A 199 -21.30 4.47 3.50
CA THR A 199 -21.06 3.32 2.61
C THR A 199 -20.42 3.86 1.35
N PHE A 200 -19.13 3.64 1.18
CA PHE A 200 -18.49 3.71 -0.12
C PHE A 200 -19.09 2.59 -0.97
N ARG A 201 -20.04 2.93 -1.85
CA ARG A 201 -20.57 2.00 -2.85
C ARG A 201 -19.47 1.69 -3.85
N HIS A 202 -18.60 0.75 -3.52
CA HIS A 202 -17.79 0.05 -4.51
C HIS A 202 -18.58 -1.17 -4.95
N ASN A 203 -18.89 -1.24 -6.24
CA ASN A 203 -19.41 -2.46 -6.83
C ASN A 203 -18.35 -3.56 -6.67
N PRO A 204 -18.65 -4.70 -6.04
CA PRO A 204 -17.69 -5.79 -5.93
C PRO A 204 -17.40 -6.34 -7.32
N ILE A 205 -16.13 -6.29 -7.72
CA ILE A 205 -15.63 -6.95 -8.92
C ILE A 205 -15.69 -8.46 -8.63
N GLN A 206 -16.56 -9.19 -9.33
CA GLN A 206 -16.58 -10.64 -9.25
C GLN A 206 -15.43 -11.23 -10.06
N CYS A 207 -14.42 -11.73 -9.37
CA CYS A 207 -13.35 -12.52 -9.99
C CYS A 207 -13.85 -13.96 -10.17
N HIS A 208 -14.17 -14.35 -11.40
CA HIS A 208 -14.31 -15.76 -11.76
C HIS A 208 -12.92 -16.33 -12.05
N GLY A 209 -12.46 -17.23 -11.18
CA GLY A 209 -11.26 -18.03 -11.43
C GLY A 209 -11.53 -19.06 -12.52
N ARG A 210 -10.62 -19.15 -13.49
CA ARG A 210 -10.52 -20.24 -14.45
C ARG A 210 -9.17 -20.91 -14.27
#